data_AF-A0A3N0ZTB2-F1
#
_entry.id   AF-A0A3N0ZTB2-F1
#
_cell.length_a   1.000
_cell.length_b   1.000
_cell.length_c   1.000
_cell.angle_alpha   90.00
_cell.angle_beta   90.00
_cell.angle_gamma   90.00
#
_symmetry.space_group_name_H-M   'P 1'
#
loop_
_entity.id
_entity.type
_entity.pdbx_description
1 polymer ?
#
loop_
_entity_poly.entity_id
_entity_poly.type
_entity_poly.pdbx_seq_one_letter_code
_entity_poly.pdbx_strand_id
1 'polypeptide(L)'
;MKSFIQFLRTILIFLIVIVLVQMNLQSQTGSFSRYVSQDGWSGNVEFYVPSGSGAKPLVIGLHPAQSPAYGIRDMLKQSADDKKCIFVCPDGADATLSQS
;
A
#
# COMPACT_ATOMS: atom_id res chain seq x y z
N MET A 1 -18.35 14.97 12.90
CA MET A 1 -19.07 14.48 11.70
C MET A 1 -18.33 14.71 10.38
N LYS A 2 -17.89 15.93 10.02
CA LYS A 2 -17.14 16.16 8.75
C LYS A 2 -15.84 15.34 8.61
N SER A 3 -15.05 15.23 9.69
CA SER A 3 -13.79 14.46 9.70
C SER A 3 -13.99 12.94 9.53
N PHE A 4 -15.10 12.39 10.04
CA PHE A 4 -15.43 10.97 9.89
C PHE A 4 -15.83 10.61 8.45
N ILE A 5 -16.59 11.50 7.79
CA ILE A 5 -16.99 11.33 6.38
C ILE A 5 -15.78 11.44 5.45
N GLN A 6 -14.81 12.30 5.77
CA GLN A 6 -13.54 12.37 5.04
C GLN A 6 -12.71 11.10 5.21
N PHE A 7 -12.58 10.58 6.44
CA PHE A 7 -11.86 9.33 6.71
C PHE A 7 -12.45 8.14 5.93
N LEU A 8 -13.79 8.02 5.89
CA LEU A 8 -14.49 6.99 5.11
C LEU A 8 -14.27 7.13 3.60
N ARG A 9 -14.26 8.36 3.07
CA ARG A 9 -13.94 8.62 1.67
C ARG A 9 -12.51 8.22 1.33
N THR A 10 -11.56 8.50 2.22
CA THR A 10 -10.17 8.07 2.04
C THR A 10 -10.07 6.56 1.98
N ILE A 11 -10.72 5.82 2.89
CA ILE A 11 -10.75 4.34 2.87
C ILE A 11 -11.36 3.80 1.56
N LEU A 12 -12.46 4.41 1.09
CA LEU A 12 -13.15 3.96 -0.13
C LEU A 12 -12.29 4.14 -1.38
N ILE A 13 -11.63 5.30 -1.50
CA ILE A 13 -10.68 5.57 -2.60
C ILE A 13 -9.51 4.60 -2.52
N PHE A 14 -9.03 4.32 -1.30
CA PHE A 14 -7.97 3.35 -1.04
C PHE A 14 -8.34 1.94 -1.52
N LEU A 15 -9.58 1.50 -1.28
CA LEU A 15 -10.11 0.23 -1.77
C LEU A 15 -10.19 0.16 -3.31
N ILE A 16 -10.53 1.27 -3.98
CA ILE A 16 -10.58 1.34 -5.45
C ILE A 16 -9.18 1.26 -6.07
N VAL A 17 -8.21 1.97 -5.49
CA VAL A 17 -6.79 1.88 -5.87
C VAL A 17 -6.32 0.42 -5.71
N ILE A 18 -6.69 -0.21 -4.61
CA ILE A 18 -6.39 -1.63 -4.35
C ILE A 18 -6.97 -2.56 -5.42
N VAL A 19 -8.21 -2.37 -5.86
CA VAL A 19 -8.84 -3.21 -6.90
C VAL A 19 -8.13 -3.02 -8.25
N LEU A 20 -7.83 -1.77 -8.63
CA LEU A 20 -7.12 -1.46 -9.87
C LEU A 20 -5.68 -2.01 -9.88
N VAL A 21 -5.03 -2.00 -8.71
CA VAL A 21 -3.71 -2.60 -8.54
C VAL A 21 -3.82 -4.12 -8.53
N GLN A 22 -4.83 -4.73 -7.90
CA GLN A 22 -5.06 -6.19 -7.94
C GLN A 22 -5.24 -6.75 -9.35
N MET A 23 -5.89 -6.01 -10.26
CA MET A 23 -6.04 -6.41 -11.66
C MET A 23 -4.72 -6.37 -12.45
N ASN A 24 -3.71 -5.60 -12.02
CA ASN A 24 -2.37 -5.54 -12.62
C ASN A 24 -1.28 -6.29 -11.83
N LEU A 25 -1.56 -6.71 -10.60
CA LEU A 25 -0.61 -7.35 -9.67
C LEU A 25 -0.34 -8.82 -9.98
N GLN A 26 -1.25 -9.52 -10.68
CA GLN A 26 -1.13 -10.97 -10.86
C GLN A 26 0.09 -11.40 -11.69
N SER A 27 0.72 -10.47 -12.42
CA SER A 27 1.93 -10.72 -13.22
C SER A 27 3.23 -10.19 -12.58
N GLN A 28 3.17 -9.55 -11.41
CA GLN A 28 4.34 -8.97 -10.74
C GLN A 28 4.60 -9.66 -9.39
N THR A 29 5.81 -10.17 -9.19
CA THR A 29 6.27 -10.74 -7.91
C THR A 29 7.44 -9.94 -7.36
N GLY A 30 7.59 -9.93 -6.04
CA GLY A 30 8.67 -9.24 -5.35
C GLY A 30 8.25 -7.86 -4.84
N SER A 31 9.26 -7.01 -4.58
CA SER A 31 9.07 -5.69 -3.98
C SER A 31 9.07 -4.61 -5.07
N PHE A 32 8.11 -3.70 -5.03
CA PHE A 32 8.11 -2.57 -5.94
C PHE A 32 7.31 -1.39 -5.38
N SER A 33 7.53 -0.22 -5.97
CA SER A 33 6.84 1.02 -5.61
C SER A 33 6.04 1.53 -6.81
N ARG A 34 4.87 2.12 -6.55
CA ARG A 34 4.11 2.87 -7.56
C ARG A 34 3.72 4.23 -7.00
N TYR A 35 4.01 5.28 -7.76
CA TYR A 35 3.45 6.58 -7.52
C TYR A 35 1.98 6.61 -7.96
N VAL A 36 1.10 7.11 -7.09
CA VAL A 36 -0.32 7.27 -7.34
C VAL A 36 -0.68 8.73 -7.08
N SER A 37 -1.47 9.33 -7.97
CA SER A 37 -1.99 10.69 -7.82
C SER A 37 -3.47 10.68 -8.19
N GLN A 38 -4.35 10.89 -7.20
CA GLN A 38 -5.80 10.85 -7.39
C GLN A 38 -6.53 11.66 -6.31
N ASP A 39 -7.53 12.45 -6.73
CA ASP A 39 -8.51 13.12 -5.86
C ASP A 39 -7.92 13.86 -4.63
N GLY A 40 -6.86 14.63 -4.85
CA GLY A 40 -6.24 15.46 -3.79
C GLY A 40 -5.28 14.72 -2.88
N TRP A 41 -4.96 13.46 -3.19
CA TRP A 41 -3.84 12.73 -2.59
C TRP A 41 -2.85 12.31 -3.66
N SER A 42 -1.56 12.42 -3.34
CA SER A 42 -0.49 11.88 -4.16
C SER A 42 0.61 11.33 -3.28
N GLY A 43 1.12 10.15 -3.63
CA GLY A 43 2.16 9.50 -2.86
C GLY A 43 2.64 8.19 -3.48
N ASN A 44 3.71 7.66 -2.93
CA ASN A 44 4.16 6.32 -3.27
C ASN A 44 3.34 5.29 -2.52
N VAL A 45 3.14 4.13 -3.16
CA VAL A 45 2.57 2.96 -2.53
C VAL A 45 3.56 1.81 -2.72
N GLU A 46 3.94 1.21 -1.60
CA GLU A 46 4.93 0.15 -1.53
C GLU A 46 4.23 -1.20 -1.52
N PHE A 47 4.62 -2.08 -2.43
CA PHE A 47 4.01 -3.39 -2.63
C PHE A 47 5.03 -4.49 -2.37
N TYR A 48 4.56 -5.57 -1.74
CA TYR A 48 5.23 -6.86 -1.78
C TYR A 48 4.24 -7.93 -2.24
N VAL A 49 4.58 -8.60 -3.34
CA VAL A 49 3.80 -9.72 -3.87
C VAL A 49 4.60 -11.01 -3.73
N PRO A 50 4.18 -11.95 -2.89
CA PRO A 50 4.90 -13.20 -2.73
C PRO A 50 4.77 -14.04 -3.99
N SER A 51 5.75 -14.89 -4.25
CA SER A 51 5.72 -15.83 -5.36
C SER A 51 4.61 -16.89 -5.18
N GLY A 52 4.22 -17.53 -6.28
CA GLY A 52 3.19 -18.57 -6.30
C GLY A 52 1.95 -18.17 -7.09
N SER A 53 1.18 -19.18 -7.48
CA SER A 53 -0.07 -19.04 -8.23
C SER A 53 -1.29 -18.92 -7.32
N GLY A 54 -2.40 -18.45 -7.88
CA GLY A 54 -3.69 -18.36 -7.19
C GLY A 54 -4.00 -16.98 -6.61
N ALA A 55 -5.25 -16.85 -6.14
CA ALA A 55 -5.71 -15.64 -5.48
C ALA A 55 -5.04 -15.51 -4.11
N LYS A 56 -4.47 -14.32 -3.85
CA LYS A 56 -3.77 -14.02 -2.59
C LYS A 56 -4.56 -12.96 -1.84
N PRO A 57 -4.79 -13.13 -0.52
CA PRO A 57 -5.39 -12.09 0.28
C PRO A 57 -4.50 -10.85 0.28
N LEU A 58 -5.12 -9.69 0.42
CA LEU A 58 -4.44 -8.42 0.50
C LEU A 58 -4.37 -7.94 1.96
N VAL A 59 -3.21 -7.49 2.38
CA VAL A 59 -2.97 -6.88 3.68
C VAL A 59 -2.48 -5.45 3.47
N ILE A 60 -3.15 -4.50 4.10
CA ILE A 60 -2.78 -3.09 4.08
C ILE A 60 -2.04 -2.78 5.37
N GLY A 61 -0.76 -2.42 5.26
CA GLY A 61 0.04 -1.93 6.37
C GLY A 61 -0.10 -0.42 6.53
N LEU A 62 -0.19 0.01 7.78
CA LEU A 62 -0.05 1.40 8.18
C LEU A 62 1.31 1.58 8.84
N HIS A 63 1.93 2.73 8.63
CA HIS A 63 3.20 3.07 9.23
C HIS A 63 3.08 4.35 10.07
N PRO A 64 3.88 4.51 11.13
CA PRO A 64 3.97 5.78 11.85
C PRO A 64 4.65 6.84 10.97
N ALA A 65 4.40 8.11 11.26
CA ALA A 65 4.93 9.24 10.47
C ALA A 65 6.46 9.24 10.34
N GLN A 66 7.20 8.72 11.34
CA GLN A 66 8.67 8.69 11.31
C GLN A 66 9.26 7.46 10.58
N SER A 67 8.44 6.51 10.16
CA SER A 67 8.93 5.30 9.47
C SER A 67 8.44 5.30 8.04
N PRO A 68 9.31 5.17 7.03
CA PRO A 68 8.87 5.16 5.65
C PRO A 68 8.14 3.85 5.31
N ALA A 69 7.16 3.92 4.40
CA ALA A 69 6.36 2.77 3.98
C ALA A 69 7.21 1.59 3.46
N TYR A 70 8.34 1.86 2.79
CA TYR A 70 9.21 0.80 2.26
C TYR A 70 9.88 0.00 3.38
N GLY A 71 10.16 0.63 4.53
CA GLY A 71 10.75 -0.04 5.69
C GLY A 71 9.77 -1.05 6.29
N ILE A 72 8.50 -0.66 6.41
CA ILE A 72 7.44 -1.56 6.88
C ILE A 72 7.21 -2.71 5.89
N ARG A 73 7.20 -2.43 4.58
CA ARG A 73 7.16 -3.48 3.54
C ARG A 73 8.28 -4.49 3.74
N ASP A 74 9.52 -4.03 3.90
CA ASP A 74 10.69 -4.90 4.03
C ASP A 74 10.66 -5.74 5.32
N MET A 75 10.19 -5.17 6.43
CA MET A 75 9.99 -5.90 7.68
C MET A 75 8.95 -7.03 7.55
N LEU A 76 7.91 -6.84 6.74
CA LEU A 76 6.78 -7.79 6.63
C LEU A 76 6.91 -8.78 5.47
N LYS A 77 7.97 -8.71 4.66
CA LYS A 77 8.20 -9.63 3.51
C LYS A 77 8.09 -11.09 3.89
N GLN A 78 8.82 -11.50 4.93
CA GLN A 78 8.83 -12.90 5.37
C GLN A 78 7.43 -13.36 5.78
N SER A 79 6.73 -12.53 6.55
CA SER A 79 5.35 -12.83 6.97
C SER A 79 4.40 -12.92 5.77
N ALA A 80 4.58 -12.07 4.76
CA ALA A 80 3.78 -12.12 3.54
C ALA A 80 4.03 -13.37 2.70
N ASP A 81 5.27 -13.86 2.64
CA ASP A 81 5.62 -15.14 2.02
C ASP A 81 5.02 -16.34 2.77
N ASP A 82 5.14 -16.34 4.09
CA ASP A 82 4.66 -17.41 4.96
C ASP A 82 3.13 -17.52 4.92
N LYS A 83 2.45 -16.37 4.84
CA LYS A 83 0.98 -16.28 4.80
C LYS A 83 0.40 -16.22 3.39
N LYS A 84 1.25 -16.21 2.35
CA LYS A 84 0.87 -16.08 0.94
C LYS A 84 -0.07 -14.90 0.69
N CYS A 85 0.21 -13.75 1.30
CA CYS A 85 -0.58 -12.54 1.14
C CYS A 85 0.19 -11.45 0.40
N ILE A 86 -0.53 -10.62 -0.35
CA ILE A 86 0.03 -9.40 -0.92
C ILE A 86 0.04 -8.36 0.19
N PHE A 87 1.18 -7.73 0.41
CA PHE A 87 1.31 -6.63 1.37
C PHE A 87 1.40 -5.30 0.62
N VAL A 88 0.66 -4.30 1.10
CA VAL A 88 0.60 -2.95 0.53
C VAL A 88 0.75 -1.93 1.64
N CYS A 89 1.63 -0.96 1.48
CA CYS A 89 1.83 0.12 2.43
C CYS A 89 1.90 1.45 1.67
N PRO A 90 0.85 2.31 1.74
CA PRO A 90 0.95 3.66 1.21
C PRO A 90 1.92 4.48 2.04
N ASP A 91 2.62 5.39 1.40
CA ASP A 91 3.34 6.44 2.11
C ASP A 91 2.33 7.50 2.61
N GLY A 92 2.54 8.00 3.82
CA GLY A 92 1.76 9.09 4.37
C GLY A 92 1.94 10.38 3.54
N ALA A 93 0.91 11.24 3.50
CA ALA A 93 1.01 12.54 2.82
C ALA A 93 2.17 13.41 3.34
N ASP A 94 2.56 13.21 4.60
CA ASP A 94 3.63 13.93 5.28
C ASP A 94 5.05 13.49 4.88
N ALA A 95 5.22 12.40 4.11
CA ALA A 95 6.54 11.96 3.63
C ALA A 95 7.20 12.98 2.68
N THR A 96 6.44 13.97 2.20
CA THR A 96 6.96 15.11 1.42
C THR A 96 7.70 16.16 2.26
N LEU A 97 7.62 16.14 3.60
CA LEU A 97 8.19 17.16 4.46
C LEU A 97 9.62 16.86 4.97
N SER A 98 10.26 15.76 4.58
CA SER A 98 11.62 15.41 5.03
C SER A 98 12.65 15.20 3.91
N GLN A 99 12.43 15.77 2.72
CA GLN A 99 13.44 15.86 1.66
C GLN A 99 13.77 17.31 1.29
N SER A 100 13.85 18.20 2.29
CA SER A 100 14.42 19.55 2.16
C SER A 100 15.77 19.64 2.86
#